data_AF-A0A2A5QWU3-F1
#
_entry.id   AF-A0A2A5QWU3-F1
#
_cell.length_a   1.000
_cell.length_b   1.000
_cell.length_c   1.000
_cell.angle_alpha   90.00
_cell.angle_beta   90.00
_cell.angle_gamma   90.00
#
_symmetry.space_group_name_H-M   'P 1'
#
loop_
_entity.id
_entity.type
_entity.pdbx_description
1 polymer ?
#
loop_
_entity_poly.entity_id
_entity_poly.type
_entity_poly.pdbx_seq_one_letter_code
_entity_poly.pdbx_strand_id
1 'polypeptide(L)'
;MRRRQFLASGTALLTVALAGCGHPPVVLDMDEATTDDIANEVSMTVEPDSEEYSVVSSARENGSATRRGRSELFDRTETVRVDDSFYDVSETRLGSNEETVYELRIDFDPADSTPERGEIEYGDLPEADRQRLDRLFSEDDPPTQDGDDIGVEYGTAEEVGNGSVFVPEPEYDIVIHDGDRSRVTVDSRTATEAEYRYEVTEVASDVDTFADQVREQYLFTLEGLSDAERAVVEEAIDGGYFEDDDAFRSVVDRIREHEGIDVEDFYGTWLLEYEGVAYLTYVEW
;
A
#
# COMPACT_ATOMS: atom_id res chain seq x y z
N MET A 1 39.88 -53.53 -43.99
CA MET A 1 38.70 -53.21 -43.14
C MET A 1 39.15 -52.87 -41.72
N ARG A 2 39.18 -51.58 -41.36
CA ARG A 2 39.16 -50.96 -40.01
C ARG A 2 39.30 -49.45 -40.27
N ARG A 3 38.18 -48.70 -40.23
CA ARG A 3 37.72 -47.80 -39.14
C ARG A 3 38.68 -46.62 -38.96
N ARG A 4 38.28 -45.34 -38.85
CA ARG A 4 37.05 -44.53 -38.90
C ARG A 4 37.57 -43.13 -38.50
N GLN A 5 37.16 -42.05 -39.15
CA GLN A 5 37.08 -40.71 -38.53
C GLN A 5 36.41 -39.75 -39.53
N PHE A 6 35.11 -39.52 -39.34
CA PHE A 6 34.42 -38.37 -39.90
C PHE A 6 33.77 -37.64 -38.74
N LEU A 7 34.13 -36.36 -38.61
CA LEU A 7 33.52 -35.38 -37.74
C LEU A 7 32.06 -35.16 -38.17
N ALA A 8 31.15 -35.18 -37.21
CA ALA A 8 29.80 -34.68 -37.38
C ALA A 8 29.52 -33.72 -36.22
N SER A 9 29.50 -32.44 -36.55
CA SER A 9 29.08 -31.34 -35.69
C SER A 9 27.58 -31.43 -35.44
N GLY A 10 27.17 -31.47 -34.18
CA GLY A 10 25.77 -31.35 -33.76
C GLY A 10 25.60 -30.09 -32.93
N THR A 11 25.06 -29.04 -33.52
CA THR A 11 24.65 -27.81 -32.83
C THR A 11 23.31 -28.08 -32.16
N ALA A 12 23.30 -28.27 -30.85
CA ALA A 12 22.07 -28.28 -30.06
C ALA A 12 21.71 -26.83 -29.73
N LEU A 13 20.66 -26.30 -30.39
CA LEU A 13 19.99 -25.08 -29.97
C LEU A 13 19.11 -25.43 -28.76
N LEU A 14 19.59 -25.08 -27.57
CA LEU A 14 18.79 -25.02 -26.34
C LEU A 14 17.95 -23.74 -26.40
N THR A 15 16.68 -23.86 -26.78
CA THR A 15 15.67 -22.84 -26.51
C THR A 15 15.31 -22.93 -25.03
N VAL A 16 15.82 -21.99 -24.23
CA VAL A 16 15.36 -21.73 -22.86
C VAL A 16 13.98 -21.08 -22.98
N ALA A 17 12.95 -21.79 -22.52
CA ALA A 17 11.65 -21.18 -22.29
C ALA A 17 11.81 -20.21 -21.11
N LEU A 18 11.62 -18.92 -21.38
CA LEU A 18 11.47 -17.91 -20.36
C LEU A 18 10.17 -18.23 -19.61
N ALA A 19 10.29 -18.78 -18.40
CA ALA A 19 9.19 -18.78 -17.44
C ALA A 19 8.97 -17.31 -17.04
N GLY A 20 8.12 -16.61 -17.80
CA GLY A 20 7.51 -15.40 -17.29
C GLY A 20 6.62 -15.81 -16.13
N CYS A 21 6.75 -15.14 -14.98
CA CYS A 21 5.77 -15.22 -13.91
C CYS A 21 4.44 -14.69 -14.48
N GLY A 22 3.66 -15.57 -15.11
CA GLY A 22 2.31 -15.28 -15.52
C GLY A 22 1.45 -15.33 -14.29
N HIS A 23 0.88 -14.18 -13.89
CA HIS A 23 -0.22 -14.17 -12.93
C HIS A 23 -1.34 -15.05 -13.51
N PRO A 24 -1.88 -16.02 -12.76
CA PRO A 24 -3.01 -16.82 -13.21
C PRO A 24 -4.16 -15.92 -13.67
N PRO A 25 -4.92 -16.30 -14.71
CA PRO A 25 -6.03 -15.49 -15.19
C PRO A 25 -7.24 -15.50 -14.24
N VAL A 26 -7.29 -16.48 -13.34
CA VAL A 26 -8.35 -16.67 -12.34
C VAL A 26 -7.73 -17.28 -11.08
N VAL A 27 -8.35 -17.05 -9.93
CA VAL A 27 -7.95 -17.59 -8.64
C VAL A 27 -9.19 -17.94 -7.82
N LEU A 28 -9.18 -19.10 -7.17
CA LEU A 28 -10.03 -19.39 -6.01
C LEU A 28 -9.11 -19.90 -4.91
N ASP A 29 -9.05 -19.21 -3.79
CA ASP A 29 -8.20 -19.55 -2.66
C ASP A 29 -9.04 -19.52 -1.38
N MET A 30 -8.87 -20.54 -0.53
CA MET A 30 -9.73 -20.77 0.63
C MET A 30 -8.89 -21.07 1.86
N ASP A 31 -8.74 -20.06 2.72
CA ASP A 31 -8.02 -20.17 3.98
C ASP A 31 -8.98 -20.44 5.13
N GLU A 32 -8.69 -21.47 5.95
CA GLU A 32 -9.47 -21.74 7.16
C GLU A 32 -9.46 -20.50 8.06
N ALA A 33 -10.65 -20.01 8.41
CA ALA A 33 -10.82 -18.74 9.07
C ALA A 33 -10.93 -18.90 10.59
N THR A 34 -9.94 -18.43 11.33
CA THR A 34 -10.06 -18.27 12.79
C THR A 34 -10.90 -17.05 13.15
N THR A 35 -11.29 -16.92 14.42
CA THR A 35 -11.97 -15.73 14.94
C THR A 35 -11.17 -14.45 14.71
N ASP A 36 -9.85 -14.49 14.91
CA ASP A 36 -8.99 -13.33 14.65
C ASP A 36 -8.87 -13.05 13.15
N ASP A 37 -8.78 -14.06 12.29
CA ASP A 37 -8.70 -13.85 10.82
C ASP A 37 -9.96 -13.14 10.31
N ILE A 38 -11.14 -13.57 10.74
CA ILE A 38 -12.42 -12.95 10.40
C ILE A 38 -12.47 -11.50 10.85
N ALA A 39 -12.03 -11.22 12.08
CA ALA A 39 -12.02 -9.86 12.61
C ALA A 39 -11.02 -8.95 11.88
N ASN A 40 -9.84 -9.48 11.51
CA ASN A 40 -8.80 -8.73 10.82
C ASN A 40 -9.16 -8.46 9.35
N GLU A 41 -9.93 -9.34 8.70
CA GLU A 41 -10.35 -9.13 7.31
C GLU A 41 -11.20 -7.86 7.16
N VAL A 42 -12.03 -7.56 8.15
CA VAL A 42 -13.00 -6.44 8.08
C VAL A 42 -12.63 -5.24 8.94
N SER A 43 -11.42 -5.22 9.52
CA SER A 43 -10.99 -4.12 10.37
C SER A 43 -9.52 -3.76 10.20
N MET A 44 -9.20 -2.50 10.44
CA MET A 44 -7.81 -2.04 10.49
C MET A 44 -7.31 -2.00 11.93
N THR A 45 -6.21 -2.71 12.22
CA THR A 45 -5.51 -2.54 13.48
C THR A 45 -4.74 -1.22 13.48
N VAL A 46 -4.98 -0.37 14.49
CA VAL A 46 -4.24 0.90 14.63
C VAL A 46 -3.11 0.76 15.65
N GLU A 47 -1.90 1.15 15.25
CA GLU A 47 -0.71 1.01 16.09
C GLU A 47 -0.60 2.16 17.11
N PRO A 48 -0.17 1.92 18.37
CA PRO A 48 -0.19 2.95 19.43
C PRO A 48 0.57 4.25 19.13
N ASP A 49 1.57 4.21 18.27
CA ASP A 49 2.38 5.35 17.85
C ASP A 49 1.94 5.98 16.52
N SER A 50 0.85 5.49 15.93
CA SER A 50 0.31 5.98 14.66
C SER A 50 -0.58 7.22 14.83
N GLU A 51 -0.79 7.94 13.73
CA GLU A 51 -1.70 9.08 13.69
C GLU A 51 -3.16 8.64 13.90
N GLU A 52 -3.53 7.51 13.30
CA GLU A 52 -4.83 6.85 13.41
C GLU A 52 -5.18 6.59 14.88
N TYR A 53 -4.27 5.98 15.64
CA TYR A 53 -4.49 5.72 17.07
C TYR A 53 -4.69 7.01 17.86
N SER A 54 -3.91 8.04 17.56
CA SER A 54 -4.02 9.35 18.22
C SER A 54 -5.38 10.01 17.96
N VAL A 55 -5.87 9.95 16.70
CA VAL A 55 -7.18 10.48 16.30
C VAL A 55 -8.32 9.69 16.95
N VAL A 56 -8.30 8.37 16.87
CA VAL A 56 -9.33 7.48 17.44
C VAL A 56 -9.40 7.65 18.96
N SER A 57 -8.25 7.63 19.64
CA SER A 57 -8.19 7.83 21.09
C SER A 57 -8.73 9.19 21.50
N SER A 58 -8.35 10.25 20.79
CA SER A 58 -8.86 11.61 21.04
C SER A 58 -10.38 11.70 20.83
N ALA A 59 -10.92 11.04 19.80
CA ALA A 59 -12.35 11.00 19.53
C ALA A 59 -13.11 10.21 20.60
N ARG A 60 -12.57 9.10 21.10
CA ARG A 60 -13.16 8.31 22.20
C ARG A 60 -13.26 9.13 23.49
N GLU A 61 -12.22 9.88 23.83
CA GLU A 61 -12.16 10.67 25.06
C GLU A 61 -13.05 11.92 25.00
N ASN A 62 -13.07 12.60 23.85
CA ASN A 62 -13.70 13.93 23.72
C ASN A 62 -15.04 13.90 22.97
N GLY A 63 -15.44 12.75 22.45
CA GLY A 63 -16.61 12.56 21.58
C GLY A 63 -16.33 12.85 20.10
N SER A 64 -15.28 13.62 19.79
CA SER A 64 -14.81 13.85 18.42
C SER A 64 -13.37 14.32 18.40
N ALA A 65 -12.66 14.11 17.29
CA ALA A 65 -11.34 14.67 17.02
C ALA A 65 -11.35 15.47 15.71
N THR A 66 -10.39 16.37 15.54
CA THR A 66 -10.18 17.11 14.28
C THR A 66 -8.73 17.01 13.85
N ARG A 67 -8.50 16.77 12.56
CA ARG A 67 -7.17 16.68 11.97
C ARG A 67 -7.17 17.36 10.60
N ARG A 68 -6.06 17.99 10.25
CA ARG A 68 -5.81 18.50 8.90
C ARG A 68 -4.98 17.48 8.14
N GLY A 69 -5.32 17.28 6.88
CA GLY A 69 -4.62 16.33 6.02
C GLY A 69 -4.95 16.56 4.56
N ARG A 70 -4.07 16.05 3.69
CA ARG A 70 -4.26 16.08 2.24
C ARG A 70 -5.08 14.90 1.71
N SER A 71 -5.25 13.88 2.55
CA SER A 71 -6.05 12.69 2.29
C SER A 71 -6.90 12.35 3.52
N GLU A 72 -7.96 11.59 3.28
CA GLU A 72 -8.67 10.88 4.34
C GLU A 72 -7.69 9.94 5.07
N LEU A 73 -7.92 9.77 6.37
CA LEU A 73 -7.06 8.95 7.22
C LEU A 73 -7.50 7.48 7.21
N PHE A 74 -8.79 7.23 7.03
CA PHE A 74 -9.39 5.90 7.00
C PHE A 74 -10.01 5.60 5.63
N ASP A 75 -9.31 5.90 4.53
CA ASP A 75 -9.84 5.80 3.16
C ASP A 75 -10.20 4.38 2.71
N ARG A 76 -9.71 3.36 3.42
CA ARG A 76 -9.84 1.94 3.07
C ARG A 76 -10.64 1.12 4.07
N THR A 77 -11.09 1.72 5.16
CA THR A 77 -11.79 0.98 6.21
C THR A 77 -12.65 1.91 7.04
N GLU A 78 -13.82 1.42 7.44
CA GLU A 78 -14.72 2.15 8.32
C GLU A 78 -14.60 1.66 9.77
N THR A 79 -13.96 0.50 10.00
CA THR A 79 -13.87 -0.13 11.32
C THR A 79 -12.42 -0.32 11.74
N VAL A 80 -12.08 0.15 12.94
CA VAL A 80 -10.74 0.06 13.51
C VAL A 80 -10.72 -0.79 14.77
N ARG A 81 -9.66 -1.59 14.91
CA ARG A 81 -9.34 -2.34 16.12
C ARG A 81 -8.34 -1.56 16.96
N VAL A 82 -8.75 -1.22 18.19
CA VAL A 82 -7.89 -0.62 19.23
C VAL A 82 -7.82 -1.62 20.38
N ASP A 83 -6.63 -2.19 20.60
CA ASP A 83 -6.44 -3.34 21.49
C ASP A 83 -7.36 -4.51 21.08
N ASP A 84 -8.37 -4.85 21.88
CA ASP A 84 -9.37 -5.90 21.60
C ASP A 84 -10.76 -5.35 21.25
N SER A 85 -10.94 -4.03 21.22
CA SER A 85 -12.23 -3.39 20.95
C SER A 85 -12.29 -2.80 19.55
N PHE A 86 -13.48 -2.82 18.95
CA PHE A 86 -13.73 -2.43 17.57
C PHE A 86 -14.62 -1.20 17.53
N TYR A 87 -14.25 -0.25 16.68
CA TYR A 87 -14.91 1.04 16.55
C TYR A 87 -15.17 1.37 15.09
N ASP A 88 -16.40 1.77 14.78
CA ASP A 88 -16.68 2.44 13.51
C ASP A 88 -16.20 3.89 13.60
N VAL A 89 -15.50 4.34 12.57
CA VAL A 89 -14.96 5.69 12.45
C VAL A 89 -15.70 6.42 11.33
N SER A 90 -16.33 7.53 11.66
CA SER A 90 -16.86 8.44 10.66
C SER A 90 -15.89 9.58 10.40
N GLU A 91 -15.50 9.74 9.14
CA GLU A 91 -14.63 10.84 8.69
C GLU A 91 -15.46 11.86 7.91
N THR A 92 -15.62 13.08 8.46
CA THR A 92 -16.39 14.16 7.84
C THR A 92 -15.51 15.35 7.51
N ARG A 93 -15.35 15.64 6.22
CA ARG A 93 -14.66 16.85 5.76
C ARG A 93 -15.45 18.12 6.14
N LEU A 94 -14.86 18.96 6.97
CA LEU A 94 -15.42 20.24 7.41
C LEU A 94 -15.16 21.38 6.43
N GLY A 95 -14.02 21.33 5.73
CA GLY A 95 -13.61 22.36 4.80
C GLY A 95 -12.27 22.05 4.15
N SER A 96 -11.80 22.92 3.29
CA SER A 96 -10.46 22.83 2.72
C SER A 96 -9.92 24.17 2.23
N ASN A 97 -8.61 24.26 2.18
CA ASN A 97 -7.82 25.35 1.66
C ASN A 97 -6.83 24.83 0.63
N GLU A 98 -6.56 25.65 -0.38
CA GLU A 98 -5.48 25.40 -1.33
C GLU A 98 -4.20 26.02 -0.78
N GLU A 99 -3.12 25.24 -0.75
CA GLU A 99 -1.81 25.67 -0.28
C GLU A 99 -0.74 25.36 -1.32
N THR A 100 0.33 26.16 -1.35
CA THR A 100 1.49 25.88 -2.19
C THR A 100 2.43 24.98 -1.42
N VAL A 101 2.68 23.79 -1.96
CA VAL A 101 3.64 22.83 -1.42
C VAL A 101 4.87 22.77 -2.31
N TYR A 102 6.02 22.53 -1.70
CA TYR A 102 7.33 22.53 -2.34
C TYR A 102 7.98 21.16 -2.25
N GLU A 103 8.65 20.78 -3.33
CA GLU A 103 9.48 19.59 -3.45
C GLU A 103 10.86 20.02 -3.97
N LEU A 104 11.91 19.53 -3.32
CA LEU A 104 13.26 19.62 -3.85
C LEU A 104 13.55 18.43 -4.74
N ARG A 105 14.10 18.68 -5.90
CA ARG A 105 14.64 17.68 -6.79
C ARG A 105 16.14 17.80 -6.85
N ILE A 106 16.81 16.68 -6.63
CA ILE A 106 18.26 16.62 -6.50
C ILE A 106 18.79 15.75 -7.63
N ASP A 107 19.73 16.30 -8.38
CA ASP A 107 20.54 15.63 -9.40
C ASP A 107 21.97 15.53 -8.84
N PHE A 108 22.42 14.32 -8.53
CA PHE A 108 23.72 14.08 -7.89
C PHE A 108 24.88 14.08 -8.89
N ASP A 109 24.62 13.82 -10.18
CA ASP A 109 25.61 13.89 -11.28
C ASP A 109 25.13 14.82 -12.40
N PRO A 110 24.98 16.13 -12.11
CA PRO A 110 24.38 17.03 -13.06
C PRO A 110 25.31 17.26 -14.25
N ALA A 111 24.76 17.10 -15.45
CA ALA A 111 25.49 17.34 -16.71
C ALA A 111 26.09 18.76 -16.80
N ASP A 112 25.54 19.71 -16.04
CA ASP A 112 26.11 21.03 -15.81
C ASP A 112 26.11 21.32 -14.30
N SER A 113 27.28 21.51 -13.69
CA SER A 113 27.41 21.82 -12.27
C SER A 113 27.66 23.31 -12.00
N THR A 114 27.45 24.17 -13.00
CA THR A 114 27.61 25.63 -12.88
C THR A 114 26.45 26.21 -12.09
N PRO A 115 26.70 27.01 -11.03
CA PRO A 115 25.63 27.62 -10.26
C PRO A 115 25.02 28.79 -11.03
N GLU A 116 23.70 28.80 -11.15
CA GLU A 116 22.92 29.91 -11.70
C GLU A 116 22.52 30.91 -10.62
N ARG A 117 22.34 30.45 -9.38
CA ARG A 117 21.98 31.28 -8.22
C ARG A 117 23.12 31.35 -7.23
N GLY A 118 23.66 30.19 -6.85
CA GLY A 118 24.72 30.08 -5.87
C GLY A 118 25.00 28.64 -5.49
N GLU A 119 26.14 28.44 -4.84
CA GLU A 119 26.53 27.17 -4.24
C GLU A 119 26.65 27.30 -2.73
N ILE A 120 26.28 26.23 -2.02
CA ILE A 120 26.38 26.14 -0.56
C ILE A 120 27.02 24.80 -0.17
N GLU A 121 27.94 24.83 0.78
CA GLU A 121 28.48 23.62 1.39
C GLU A 121 27.39 22.96 2.25
N TYR A 122 27.23 21.64 2.15
CA TYR A 122 26.24 20.89 2.92
C TYR A 122 26.34 21.16 4.44
N GLY A 123 27.57 21.30 4.96
CA GLY A 123 27.81 21.61 6.37
C GLY A 123 27.32 23.00 6.81
N ASP A 124 27.17 23.93 5.87
CA ASP A 124 26.68 25.29 6.09
C ASP A 124 25.16 25.42 5.89
N LEU A 125 24.47 24.35 5.48
CA LEU A 125 23.02 24.35 5.36
C LEU A 125 22.35 24.64 6.71
N PRO A 126 21.27 25.43 6.71
CA PRO A 126 20.43 25.57 7.89
C PRO A 126 19.94 24.22 8.40
N GLU A 127 19.71 24.15 9.72
CA GLU A 127 19.30 22.89 10.37
C GLU A 127 18.00 22.31 9.79
N ALA A 128 17.08 23.14 9.32
CA ALA A 128 15.81 22.73 8.72
C ALA A 128 16.00 22.01 7.36
N ASP A 129 16.95 22.47 6.55
CA ASP A 129 17.29 21.86 5.26
C ASP A 129 18.16 20.62 5.49
N ARG A 130 19.17 20.74 6.36
CA ARG A 130 20.09 19.65 6.65
C ARG A 130 19.37 18.42 7.18
N GLN A 131 18.43 18.56 8.12
CA GLN A 131 17.66 17.42 8.65
C GLN A 131 16.86 16.68 7.57
N ARG A 132 16.32 17.39 6.58
CA ARG A 132 15.57 16.78 5.46
C ARG A 132 16.48 16.07 4.48
N LEU A 133 17.71 16.57 4.31
CA LEU A 133 18.69 16.06 3.36
C LEU A 133 19.67 15.04 3.96
N ASP A 134 19.74 14.94 5.29
CA ASP A 134 20.68 14.09 6.04
C ASP A 134 20.69 12.63 5.57
N ARG A 135 19.50 12.06 5.37
CA ARG A 135 19.38 10.67 4.91
C ARG A 135 20.02 10.46 3.54
N LEU A 136 19.92 11.44 2.63
CA LEU A 136 20.36 11.31 1.25
C LEU A 136 21.88 11.49 1.08
N PHE A 137 22.44 12.47 1.79
CA PHE A 137 23.89 12.73 1.72
C PHE A 137 24.71 11.84 2.67
N SER A 138 24.05 11.05 3.52
CA SER A 138 24.70 10.02 4.34
C SER A 138 24.85 8.65 3.62
N GLU A 139 24.28 8.49 2.43
CA GLU A 139 24.41 7.28 1.63
C GLU A 139 25.73 7.30 0.85
N ASP A 140 26.55 6.24 0.99
CA ASP A 140 27.88 6.14 0.33
C ASP A 140 27.79 6.04 -1.22
N ASP A 141 26.61 5.77 -1.78
CA ASP A 141 26.38 5.56 -3.22
C ASP A 141 24.94 6.01 -3.58
N PRO A 142 24.69 7.32 -3.79
CA PRO A 142 23.36 7.82 -4.16
C PRO A 142 22.97 7.31 -5.56
N PRO A 143 21.67 7.14 -5.84
CA PRO A 143 21.21 6.70 -7.15
C PRO A 143 21.66 7.69 -8.23
N THR A 144 22.33 7.20 -9.27
CA THR A 144 22.74 7.99 -10.45
C THR A 144 21.89 7.58 -11.66
N GLN A 145 20.84 8.34 -11.94
CA GLN A 145 20.03 8.24 -13.15
C GLN A 145 20.19 9.54 -13.97
N ASP A 146 19.86 9.53 -15.25
CA ASP A 146 19.86 10.78 -16.04
C ASP A 146 18.68 11.67 -15.58
N GLY A 147 18.97 12.80 -14.91
CA GLY A 147 17.99 13.83 -14.53
C GLY A 147 17.85 14.03 -13.01
N ASP A 148 16.66 14.43 -12.56
CA ASP A 148 16.38 14.51 -11.12
C ASP A 148 16.39 13.09 -10.52
N ASP A 149 17.40 12.79 -9.72
CA ASP A 149 17.62 11.46 -9.12
C ASP A 149 16.65 11.17 -7.97
N ILE A 150 16.39 12.19 -7.15
CA ILE A 150 15.58 12.08 -5.93
C ILE A 150 14.72 13.33 -5.71
N GLY A 151 13.46 13.11 -5.34
CA GLY A 151 12.56 14.13 -4.81
C GLY A 151 12.51 14.12 -3.27
N VAL A 152 12.53 15.30 -2.65
CA VAL A 152 12.37 15.50 -1.20
C VAL A 152 11.21 16.46 -0.96
N GLU A 153 10.16 15.98 -0.31
CA GLU A 153 9.02 16.81 0.03
C GLU A 153 9.38 17.78 1.18
N TYR A 154 9.14 19.07 0.96
CA TYR A 154 9.36 20.12 1.96
C TYR A 154 8.06 20.57 2.63
N GLY A 155 6.91 20.33 2.01
CA GLY A 155 5.61 20.81 2.49
C GLY A 155 5.39 22.27 2.12
N THR A 156 4.64 23.00 2.94
CA THR A 156 4.33 24.42 2.73
C THR A 156 5.42 25.33 3.27
N ALA A 157 5.43 26.59 2.82
CA ALA A 157 6.36 27.60 3.34
C ALA A 157 6.16 27.87 4.85
N GLU A 158 4.95 27.70 5.39
CA GLU A 158 4.69 27.85 6.82
C GLU A 158 5.29 26.68 7.63
N GLU A 159 5.18 25.45 7.15
CA GLU A 159 5.77 24.25 7.79
C GLU A 159 7.31 24.31 7.82
N VAL A 160 7.92 24.81 6.74
CA VAL A 160 9.38 24.98 6.65
C VAL A 160 9.86 26.19 7.45
N GLY A 161 9.03 27.25 7.50
CA GLY A 161 9.36 28.52 8.13
C GLY A 161 10.47 29.28 7.40
N ASN A 162 10.93 30.39 7.99
CA ASN A 162 11.99 31.24 7.41
C ASN A 162 13.41 30.65 7.57
N GLY A 163 13.52 29.35 7.85
CA GLY A 163 14.78 28.69 8.15
C GLY A 163 15.42 27.99 6.96
N SER A 164 14.72 27.89 5.83
CA SER A 164 15.22 27.22 4.63
C SER A 164 15.84 28.21 3.66
N VAL A 165 16.93 27.80 3.01
CA VAL A 165 17.54 28.53 1.88
C VAL A 165 16.98 28.07 0.52
N PHE A 166 16.09 27.07 0.50
CA PHE A 166 15.50 26.53 -0.73
C PHE A 166 14.02 26.89 -0.88
N VAL A 167 13.25 26.89 0.21
CA VAL A 167 11.81 27.11 0.20
C VAL A 167 11.46 28.39 0.98
N PRO A 168 10.57 29.26 0.45
CA PRO A 168 9.87 29.15 -0.83
C PRO A 168 10.67 29.66 -2.04
N GLU A 169 11.68 30.49 -1.82
CA GLU A 169 12.47 31.13 -2.87
C GLU A 169 13.94 30.66 -2.77
N PRO A 170 14.44 29.84 -3.71
CA PRO A 170 15.76 29.23 -3.59
C PRO A 170 16.88 30.27 -3.74
N GLU A 171 17.77 30.34 -2.74
CA GLU A 171 18.99 31.15 -2.74
C GLU A 171 20.15 30.45 -3.45
N TYR A 172 20.19 29.12 -3.38
CA TYR A 172 21.24 28.26 -3.95
C TYR A 172 20.62 27.18 -4.84
N ASP A 173 21.34 26.79 -5.87
CA ASP A 173 20.97 25.74 -6.81
C ASP A 173 22.03 24.63 -6.93
N ILE A 174 23.14 24.76 -6.19
CA ILE A 174 24.17 23.73 -6.05
C ILE A 174 24.46 23.47 -4.56
N VAL A 175 24.46 22.21 -4.16
CA VAL A 175 24.97 21.75 -2.85
C VAL A 175 26.29 21.04 -3.06
N ILE A 176 27.28 21.41 -2.26
CA ILE A 176 28.61 20.77 -2.26
C ILE A 176 28.70 19.84 -1.06
N HIS A 177 28.94 18.56 -1.30
CA HIS A 177 29.14 17.56 -0.26
C HIS A 177 30.39 16.74 -0.57
N ASP A 178 31.37 16.72 0.33
CA ASP A 178 32.67 16.04 0.15
C ASP A 178 33.42 16.37 -1.17
N GLY A 179 33.11 17.51 -1.78
CA GLY A 179 33.69 17.99 -3.03
C GLY A 179 32.87 17.64 -4.28
N ASP A 180 31.85 16.81 -4.15
CA ASP A 180 30.86 16.52 -5.18
C ASP A 180 29.80 17.62 -5.21
N ARG A 181 29.26 17.90 -6.42
CA ARG A 181 28.37 19.03 -6.68
C ARG A 181 27.03 18.51 -7.17
N SER A 182 26.00 18.57 -6.33
CA SER A 182 24.64 18.18 -6.68
C SER A 182 23.83 19.41 -7.07
N ARG A 183 23.01 19.32 -8.12
CA ARG A 183 22.07 20.36 -8.48
C ARG A 183 20.76 20.18 -7.73
N VAL A 184 20.21 21.29 -7.25
CA VAL A 184 18.94 21.33 -6.55
C VAL A 184 17.97 22.22 -7.33
N THR A 185 16.83 21.63 -7.70
CA THR A 185 15.70 22.34 -8.31
C THR A 185 14.54 22.34 -7.32
N VAL A 186 13.84 23.47 -7.21
CA VAL A 186 12.63 23.54 -6.36
C VAL A 186 11.41 23.60 -7.24
N ASP A 187 10.59 22.58 -7.15
CA ASP A 187 9.27 22.53 -7.75
C ASP A 187 8.21 22.94 -6.72
N SER A 188 7.15 23.55 -7.21
CA SER A 188 5.99 23.90 -6.39
C SER A 188 4.70 23.53 -7.11
N ARG A 189 3.70 23.12 -6.32
CA ARG A 189 2.35 22.85 -6.82
C ARG A 189 1.31 23.30 -5.82
N THR A 190 0.12 23.61 -6.32
CA THR A 190 -1.04 23.78 -5.46
C THR A 190 -1.51 22.40 -4.98
N ALA A 191 -1.67 22.24 -3.68
CA ALA A 191 -2.25 21.07 -3.04
C ALA A 191 -3.47 21.50 -2.21
N THR A 192 -4.49 20.67 -2.17
CA THR A 192 -5.64 20.89 -1.30
C THR A 192 -5.35 20.24 0.05
N GLU A 193 -5.43 21.03 1.12
CA GLU A 193 -5.47 20.53 2.48
C GLU A 193 -6.90 20.66 3.02
N ALA A 194 -7.38 19.62 3.69
CA ALA A 194 -8.73 19.57 4.23
C ALA A 194 -8.69 19.40 5.74
N GLU A 195 -9.67 19.99 6.42
CA GLU A 195 -9.93 19.74 7.83
C GLU A 195 -11.03 18.69 7.94
N TYR A 196 -10.76 17.64 8.70
CA TYR A 196 -11.65 16.52 8.92
C TYR A 196 -12.06 16.46 10.39
N ARG A 197 -13.31 16.08 10.63
CA ARG A 197 -13.83 15.69 11.94
C ARG A 197 -14.04 14.19 11.98
N TYR A 198 -13.56 13.59 13.06
CA TYR A 198 -13.66 12.17 13.33
C TYR A 198 -14.57 11.94 14.51
N GLU A 199 -15.51 11.01 14.37
CA GLU A 199 -16.32 10.49 15.47
C GLU A 199 -16.22 8.97 15.47
N VAL A 200 -16.33 8.37 16.64
CA VAL A 200 -16.09 6.94 16.84
C VAL A 200 -17.23 6.33 17.62
N THR A 201 -17.69 5.15 17.20
CA THR A 201 -18.75 4.40 17.86
C THR A 201 -18.28 2.98 18.11
N GLU A 202 -18.34 2.53 19.36
CA GLU A 202 -17.98 1.14 19.68
C GLU A 202 -19.00 0.18 19.08
N VAL A 203 -18.54 -0.79 18.29
CA VAL A 203 -19.37 -1.84 17.67
C VAL A 203 -19.23 -3.18 18.36
N ALA A 204 -18.05 -3.46 18.92
CA ALA A 204 -17.81 -4.65 19.73
C ALA A 204 -16.70 -4.38 20.76
N SER A 205 -16.85 -4.95 21.95
CA SER A 205 -15.88 -4.78 23.04
C SER A 205 -14.76 -5.83 23.03
N ASP A 206 -14.90 -6.89 22.23
CA ASP A 206 -13.96 -8.01 22.09
C ASP A 206 -14.06 -8.68 20.70
N VAL A 207 -13.00 -9.43 20.34
CA VAL A 207 -12.84 -10.09 19.03
C VAL A 207 -13.90 -11.15 18.77
N ASP A 208 -14.26 -11.95 19.78
CA ASP A 208 -15.26 -13.00 19.64
C ASP A 208 -16.62 -12.40 19.26
N THR A 209 -17.05 -11.35 19.98
CA THR A 209 -18.30 -10.64 19.71
C THR A 209 -18.29 -10.01 18.33
N PHE A 210 -17.18 -9.42 17.90
CA PHE A 210 -17.07 -8.81 16.58
C PHE A 210 -17.13 -9.86 15.46
N ALA A 211 -16.33 -10.91 15.53
CA ALA A 211 -16.33 -11.97 14.53
C ALA A 211 -17.68 -12.68 14.43
N ASP A 212 -18.43 -12.82 15.53
CA ASP A 212 -19.79 -13.35 15.49
C ASP A 212 -20.78 -12.44 14.74
N GLN A 213 -20.62 -11.12 14.82
CA GLN A 213 -21.41 -10.19 14.00
C GLN A 213 -21.07 -10.34 12.51
N VAL A 214 -19.77 -10.46 12.19
CA VAL A 214 -19.31 -10.69 10.81
C VAL A 214 -19.84 -12.02 10.27
N ARG A 215 -19.82 -13.08 11.06
CA ARG A 215 -20.44 -14.38 10.70
C ARG A 215 -21.94 -14.25 10.48
N GLU A 216 -22.66 -13.53 11.35
CA GLU A 216 -24.10 -13.34 11.19
C GLU A 216 -24.46 -12.64 9.88
N GLN A 217 -23.61 -11.71 9.41
CA GLN A 217 -23.83 -10.98 8.17
C GLN A 217 -23.39 -11.76 6.93
N TYR A 218 -22.17 -12.30 6.93
CA TYR A 218 -21.53 -12.77 5.70
C TYR A 218 -21.47 -14.29 5.57
N LEU A 219 -21.49 -15.06 6.66
CA LEU A 219 -21.28 -16.51 6.60
C LEU A 219 -22.45 -17.22 5.91
N PHE A 220 -22.15 -17.95 4.84
CA PHE A 220 -23.09 -18.86 4.19
C PHE A 220 -22.48 -20.24 3.98
N THR A 221 -23.30 -21.30 3.96
CA THR A 221 -22.80 -22.66 3.72
C THR A 221 -22.74 -22.97 2.23
N LEU A 222 -21.57 -23.36 1.73
CA LEU A 222 -21.36 -23.82 0.36
C LEU A 222 -21.70 -25.32 0.25
N GLU A 223 -22.90 -25.62 -0.24
CA GLU A 223 -23.40 -26.99 -0.37
C GLU A 223 -23.86 -27.34 -1.80
N GLY A 224 -24.26 -28.60 -2.00
CA GLY A 224 -24.86 -29.04 -3.26
C GLY A 224 -23.89 -29.11 -4.43
N LEU A 225 -22.59 -29.21 -4.15
CA LEU A 225 -21.53 -29.31 -5.17
C LEU A 225 -21.51 -30.70 -5.83
N SER A 226 -21.28 -30.72 -7.14
CA SER A 226 -20.91 -31.90 -7.92
C SER A 226 -19.50 -32.40 -7.59
N ASP A 227 -19.12 -33.58 -8.08
CA ASP A 227 -17.79 -34.14 -7.81
C ASP A 227 -16.66 -33.27 -8.41
N ALA A 228 -16.91 -32.60 -9.54
CA ALA A 228 -15.94 -31.70 -10.16
C ALA A 228 -15.80 -30.39 -9.38
N GLU A 229 -16.92 -29.78 -8.97
CA GLU A 229 -16.91 -28.58 -8.13
C GLU A 229 -16.27 -28.84 -6.75
N ARG A 230 -16.50 -30.03 -6.16
CA ARG A 230 -15.81 -30.42 -4.92
C ARG A 230 -14.30 -30.53 -5.09
N ALA A 231 -13.84 -31.08 -6.22
CA ALA A 231 -12.40 -31.13 -6.50
C ALA A 231 -11.78 -29.73 -6.58
N VAL A 232 -12.48 -28.77 -7.20
CA VAL A 232 -12.05 -27.36 -7.25
C VAL A 232 -11.93 -26.77 -5.84
N VAL A 233 -12.94 -26.97 -4.99
CA VAL A 233 -12.93 -26.47 -3.60
C VAL A 233 -11.84 -27.13 -2.76
N GLU A 234 -11.69 -28.45 -2.86
CA GLU A 234 -10.65 -29.20 -2.13
C GLU A 234 -9.23 -28.75 -2.54
N GLU A 235 -9.01 -28.46 -3.83
CA GLU A 235 -7.73 -27.93 -4.32
C GLU A 235 -7.51 -26.48 -3.88
N ALA A 236 -8.56 -25.64 -3.91
CA ALA A 236 -8.50 -24.27 -3.39
C ALA A 236 -8.10 -24.21 -1.91
N ILE A 237 -8.53 -25.17 -1.09
CA ILE A 237 -8.16 -25.26 0.33
C ILE A 237 -6.69 -25.70 0.53
N ASP A 238 -6.11 -26.49 -0.37
CA ASP A 238 -4.72 -27.00 -0.21
C ASP A 238 -3.66 -25.97 -0.65
N GLY A 239 -4.05 -24.96 -1.44
CA GLY A 239 -3.16 -23.87 -1.83
C GLY A 239 -3.59 -23.10 -3.08
N GLY A 240 -4.90 -23.01 -3.32
CA GLY A 240 -5.49 -22.26 -4.43
C GLY A 240 -5.75 -23.08 -5.69
N TYR A 241 -6.77 -22.66 -6.43
CA TYR A 241 -7.16 -23.19 -7.73
C TYR A 241 -7.07 -22.10 -8.80
N PHE A 242 -6.49 -22.43 -9.97
CA PHE A 242 -6.01 -21.43 -10.95
C PHE A 242 -6.46 -21.69 -12.39
N GLU A 243 -7.35 -22.65 -12.62
CA GLU A 243 -7.81 -23.02 -13.97
C GLU A 243 -9.21 -22.45 -14.27
N ASP A 244 -9.39 -21.81 -15.42
CA ASP A 244 -10.70 -21.26 -15.81
C ASP A 244 -11.55 -22.34 -16.52
N ASP A 245 -12.05 -23.31 -15.77
CA ASP A 245 -12.90 -24.40 -16.26
C ASP A 245 -14.39 -24.26 -15.87
N ASP A 246 -15.24 -25.16 -16.37
CA ASP A 246 -16.69 -25.09 -16.12
C ASP A 246 -17.04 -25.32 -14.64
N ALA A 247 -16.22 -26.09 -13.90
CA ALA A 247 -16.44 -26.36 -12.49
C ALA A 247 -16.07 -25.13 -11.66
N PHE A 248 -14.93 -24.50 -11.94
CA PHE A 248 -14.52 -23.24 -11.34
C PHE A 248 -15.58 -22.15 -11.51
N ARG A 249 -15.99 -21.89 -12.76
CA ARG A 249 -17.01 -20.85 -13.02
C ARG A 249 -18.32 -21.13 -12.28
N SER A 250 -18.74 -22.39 -12.19
CA SER A 250 -19.93 -22.79 -11.44
C SER A 250 -19.80 -22.54 -9.93
N VAL A 251 -18.63 -22.79 -9.34
CA VAL A 251 -18.34 -22.47 -7.92
C VAL A 251 -18.33 -20.96 -7.70
N VAL A 252 -17.61 -20.22 -8.53
CA VAL A 252 -17.50 -18.76 -8.43
C VAL A 252 -18.86 -18.08 -8.62
N ASP A 253 -19.65 -18.50 -9.61
CA ASP A 253 -21.00 -17.97 -9.82
C ASP A 253 -21.85 -18.17 -8.56
N ARG A 254 -21.74 -19.33 -7.90
CA ARG A 254 -22.47 -19.61 -6.66
C ARG A 254 -22.00 -18.75 -5.50
N ILE A 255 -20.69 -18.57 -5.32
CA ILE A 255 -20.13 -17.71 -4.27
C ILE A 255 -20.65 -16.27 -4.46
N ARG A 256 -20.63 -15.77 -5.70
CA ARG A 256 -21.05 -14.41 -6.06
C ARG A 256 -22.56 -14.16 -5.96
N GLU A 257 -23.38 -15.20 -5.76
CA GLU A 257 -24.81 -15.04 -5.42
C GLU A 257 -25.03 -14.57 -3.97
N HIS A 258 -23.98 -14.61 -3.13
CA HIS A 258 -24.00 -14.19 -1.73
C HIS A 258 -23.31 -12.83 -1.51
N GLU A 259 -23.65 -12.19 -0.39
CA GLU A 259 -23.02 -10.95 0.05
C GLU A 259 -21.54 -11.22 0.37
N GLY A 260 -20.63 -10.50 -0.30
CA GLY A 260 -19.19 -10.58 -0.04
C GLY A 260 -18.76 -9.55 1.00
N ILE A 261 -17.61 -9.82 1.62
CA ILE A 261 -16.96 -8.91 2.57
C ILE A 261 -16.44 -7.68 1.84
N ASP A 262 -15.66 -7.91 0.78
CA ASP A 262 -15.12 -6.89 -0.10
C ASP A 262 -15.24 -7.40 -1.54
N VAL A 263 -15.86 -6.62 -2.43
CA VAL A 263 -16.17 -7.07 -3.79
C VAL A 263 -15.90 -5.95 -4.78
N GLU A 264 -15.00 -6.26 -5.71
CA GLU A 264 -14.54 -5.38 -6.76
C GLU A 264 -14.94 -5.95 -8.13
N ASP A 265 -14.59 -5.26 -9.21
CA ASP A 265 -15.06 -5.61 -10.56
C ASP A 265 -14.64 -7.02 -11.02
N PHE A 266 -13.47 -7.50 -10.57
CA PHE A 266 -12.84 -8.75 -11.02
C PHE A 266 -12.29 -9.61 -9.87
N TYR A 267 -12.48 -9.21 -8.61
CA TYR A 267 -12.09 -10.00 -7.46
C TYR A 267 -12.96 -9.69 -6.24
N GLY A 268 -12.83 -10.50 -5.19
CA GLY A 268 -13.41 -10.21 -3.89
C GLY A 268 -13.11 -11.27 -2.84
N THR A 269 -13.52 -10.98 -1.61
CA THR A 269 -13.43 -11.89 -0.46
C THR A 269 -14.83 -12.23 0.06
N TRP A 270 -15.06 -13.50 0.35
CA TRP A 270 -16.28 -14.01 0.99
C TRP A 270 -15.94 -14.81 2.25
N LEU A 271 -16.90 -14.89 3.16
CA LEU A 271 -16.85 -15.80 4.30
C LEU A 271 -17.86 -16.93 4.07
N LEU A 272 -17.38 -18.17 3.94
CA LEU A 272 -18.25 -19.31 3.68
C LEU A 272 -17.89 -20.52 4.54
N GLU A 273 -18.85 -21.41 4.75
CA GLU A 273 -18.66 -22.69 5.43
C GLU A 273 -18.66 -23.83 4.41
N TYR A 274 -17.64 -24.68 4.47
CA TYR A 274 -17.56 -25.92 3.71
C TYR A 274 -17.21 -27.09 4.64
N GLU A 275 -18.01 -28.16 4.59
CA GLU A 275 -17.91 -29.33 5.47
C GLU A 275 -17.84 -29.02 6.98
N GLY A 276 -18.48 -27.92 7.41
CA GLY A 276 -18.55 -27.49 8.81
C GLY A 276 -17.32 -26.71 9.30
N VAL A 277 -16.47 -26.24 8.38
CA VAL A 277 -15.33 -25.36 8.64
C VAL A 277 -15.55 -24.06 7.89
N ALA A 278 -15.28 -22.92 8.53
CA ALA A 278 -15.39 -21.59 7.93
C ALA A 278 -14.08 -21.22 7.21
N TYR A 279 -14.21 -20.57 6.06
CA TYR A 279 -13.09 -20.15 5.21
C TYR A 279 -13.26 -18.69 4.79
N LEU A 280 -12.17 -17.94 4.83
CA LEU A 280 -12.02 -16.70 4.06
C LEU A 280 -11.66 -17.12 2.64
N THR A 281 -12.50 -16.72 1.69
CA THR A 281 -12.44 -17.18 0.31
C THR A 281 -12.17 -16.02 -0.61
N TYR A 282 -10.96 -15.96 -1.16
CA TYR A 282 -10.59 -15.02 -2.20
C TYR A 282 -10.95 -15.59 -3.57
N VAL A 283 -11.55 -14.77 -4.43
CA VAL A 283 -11.89 -15.13 -5.80
C VAL A 283 -11.44 -14.04 -6.76
N GLU A 284 -10.82 -14.41 -7.88
CA GLU A 284 -10.47 -13.56 -9.02
C GLU A 284 -10.99 -14.21 -10.32
N TRP A 285 -11.73 -13.46 -11.16
CA TRP A 285 -12.47 -14.00 -12.33
C TRP A 285 -12.43 -13.13 -13.59
#